data_AF-W1WT20-F1
#
_entry.id   AF-W1WT20-F1
#
_cell.length_a   1.000
_cell.length_b   1.000
_cell.length_c   1.000
_cell.angle_alpha   90.00
_cell.angle_beta   90.00
_cell.angle_gamma   90.00
#
_symmetry.space_group_name_H-M   'P 1'
#
loop_
_entity.id
_entity.type
_entity.pdbx_description
1 polymer ?
#
loop_
_entity_poly.entity_id
_entity_poly.type
_entity_poly.pdbx_seq_one_letter_code
_entity_poly.pdbx_strand_id
1 'polypeptide(L)'
;HPAMKEINQQIEEAKSGLNAEINAIASQQAPSSNSAQQGLLADKFRNEAALAVAQGKESTLANLDKENEEAMKNLPEKERGYIQAKRDVDVAQDIYEMLSKRLEEAKVAEVMVPNEVQIVDAPTLPEKAIAPRKILILLGSAILGIILGCLYTLGQFFCNRKVQSVQEINDILGIENLGVIPNHEEKENEEPSNRIVALWRKVRG
;
A
#
# COMPACT_ATOMS: atom_id res chain seq x y z
N HIS A 1 14.58 42.03 -43.25
CA HIS A 1 13.16 41.73 -42.94
C HIS A 1 12.33 41.90 -44.21
N PRO A 2 11.48 40.93 -44.60
CA PRO A 2 10.65 41.02 -45.80
C PRO A 2 9.68 42.21 -45.79
N ALA A 3 9.10 42.53 -44.63
CA ALA A 3 8.15 43.65 -44.46
C ALA A 3 8.74 45.04 -44.80
N MET A 4 9.99 45.33 -44.41
CA MET A 4 10.64 46.61 -44.77
C MET A 4 10.93 46.73 -46.27
N LYS A 5 11.12 45.60 -46.97
CA LYS A 5 11.36 45.59 -48.41
C LYS A 5 10.09 45.90 -49.18
N GLU A 6 8.96 45.37 -48.72
CA GLU A 6 7.62 45.62 -49.24
C GLU A 6 7.18 47.09 -49.03
N ILE A 7 7.40 47.64 -47.83
CA ILE A 7 7.12 49.06 -47.55
C ILE A 7 7.95 50.00 -48.44
N ASN A 8 9.24 49.71 -48.61
CA ASN A 8 10.09 50.50 -49.50
C ASN A 8 9.64 50.44 -50.97
N GLN A 9 9.13 49.29 -51.42
CA GLN A 9 8.58 49.14 -52.76
C GLN A 9 7.31 49.98 -52.94
N GLN A 10 6.38 49.92 -51.98
CA GLN A 10 5.15 50.73 -52.01
C GLN A 10 5.45 52.24 -51.99
N ILE A 11 6.48 52.68 -51.27
CA ILE A 11 6.93 54.08 -51.26
C ILE A 11 7.45 54.50 -52.64
N GLU A 12 8.25 53.66 -53.29
CA GLU A 12 8.83 53.99 -54.60
C GLU A 12 7.75 53.96 -55.70
N GLU A 13 6.79 53.04 -55.65
CA GLU A 13 5.61 53.05 -56.52
C GLU A 13 4.76 54.31 -56.31
N ALA A 14 4.48 54.68 -55.05
CA ALA A 14 3.72 55.89 -54.74
C ALA A 14 4.45 57.17 -55.21
N LYS A 15 5.77 57.28 -55.02
CA LYS A 15 6.56 58.39 -55.55
C LYS A 15 6.56 58.44 -57.07
N SER A 16 6.62 57.28 -57.73
CA SER A 16 6.57 57.17 -59.19
C SER A 16 5.23 57.66 -59.73
N GLY A 17 4.11 57.20 -59.15
CA GLY A 17 2.77 57.62 -59.54
C GLY A 17 2.52 59.11 -59.31
N LEU A 18 2.97 59.64 -58.16
CA LEU A 18 2.86 61.05 -57.81
C LEU A 18 3.65 61.96 -58.76
N ASN A 19 4.87 61.56 -59.15
CA ASN A 19 5.65 62.29 -60.15
C ASN A 19 4.98 62.26 -61.54
N ALA A 20 4.34 61.15 -61.90
CA ALA A 20 3.59 61.03 -63.15
C ALA A 20 2.35 61.95 -63.15
N GLU A 21 1.60 62.01 -62.05
CA GLU A 21 0.46 62.93 -61.88
C GLU A 21 0.90 64.41 -61.89
N ILE A 22 1.98 64.76 -61.18
CA ILE A 22 2.53 66.13 -61.18
C ILE A 22 2.91 66.56 -62.60
N ASN A 23 3.56 65.68 -63.37
CA ASN A 23 3.94 65.97 -64.75
C ASN A 23 2.70 66.08 -65.67
N ALA A 24 1.64 65.29 -65.44
CA ALA A 24 0.40 65.38 -66.18
C ALA A 24 -0.37 66.69 -65.90
N ILE A 25 -0.46 67.10 -64.63
CA ILE A 25 -1.11 68.36 -64.21
C ILE A 25 -0.33 69.57 -64.74
N ALA A 26 1.00 69.53 -64.71
CA ALA A 26 1.85 70.57 -65.29
C ALA A 26 1.60 70.77 -66.80
N SER A 27 1.19 69.72 -67.52
CA SER A 27 0.87 69.79 -68.96
C SER A 27 -0.56 70.27 -69.26
N GLN A 28 -1.52 70.07 -68.34
CA GLN A 28 -2.93 70.45 -68.52
C GLN A 28 -3.25 71.88 -68.05
N GLN A 29 -2.46 72.44 -67.12
CA GLN A 29 -2.79 73.68 -66.41
C GLN A 29 -1.87 74.87 -66.77
N ALA A 30 -1.46 75.03 -68.03
CA ALA A 30 -0.48 76.06 -68.42
C ALA A 30 -1.00 77.16 -69.37
N PRO A 31 -1.71 78.19 -68.87
CA PRO A 31 -1.88 79.46 -69.57
C PRO A 31 -0.85 80.48 -69.07
N SER A 32 0.45 80.30 -69.38
CA SER A 32 1.43 81.39 -69.28
C SER A 32 2.68 81.10 -70.11
N SER A 33 3.17 82.12 -70.80
CA SER A 33 4.27 82.09 -71.78
C SER A 33 5.68 82.08 -71.17
N ASN A 34 5.81 81.91 -69.85
CA ASN A 34 7.08 82.01 -69.13
C ASN A 34 7.48 80.65 -68.51
N SER A 35 8.43 79.96 -69.15
CA SER A 35 8.94 78.63 -68.74
C SER A 35 9.51 78.62 -67.31
N ALA A 36 10.02 79.75 -66.81
CA ALA A 36 10.52 79.86 -65.45
C ALA A 36 9.41 79.76 -64.39
N GLN A 37 8.22 80.30 -64.67
CA GLN A 37 7.08 80.23 -63.73
C GLN A 37 6.46 78.82 -63.67
N GLN A 38 6.47 78.09 -64.79
CA GLN A 38 6.03 76.68 -64.82
C GLN A 38 6.98 75.78 -64.02
N GLY A 39 8.30 76.00 -64.10
CA GLY A 39 9.29 75.27 -63.31
C GLY A 39 9.10 75.47 -61.81
N LEU A 40 8.91 76.71 -61.36
CA LEU A 40 8.68 77.00 -59.94
C LEU A 40 7.38 76.38 -59.40
N LEU A 41 6.32 76.32 -60.22
CA LEU A 41 5.06 75.68 -59.84
C LEU A 41 5.23 74.16 -59.69
N ALA A 42 5.92 73.53 -60.64
CA ALA A 42 6.25 72.11 -60.58
C ALA A 42 7.13 71.78 -59.37
N ASP A 43 8.11 72.61 -59.06
CA ASP A 43 8.97 72.44 -57.89
C ASP A 43 8.19 72.65 -56.58
N LYS A 44 7.24 73.59 -56.53
CA LYS A 44 6.35 73.73 -55.38
C LYS A 44 5.53 72.45 -55.14
N PHE A 45 4.89 71.90 -56.17
CA PHE A 45 4.11 70.66 -56.04
C PHE A 45 4.96 69.46 -55.67
N ARG A 46 6.17 69.32 -56.24
CA ARG A 46 7.10 68.25 -55.85
C ARG A 46 7.52 68.36 -54.38
N ASN A 47 7.81 69.57 -53.90
CA ASN A 47 8.18 69.79 -52.50
C ASN A 47 7.00 69.55 -51.53
N GLU A 48 5.80 69.99 -51.88
CA GLU A 48 4.59 69.77 -51.07
C GLU A 48 4.23 68.28 -51.00
N ALA A 49 4.37 67.57 -52.12
CA ALA A 49 4.14 66.13 -52.19
C ALA A 49 5.24 65.33 -51.45
N ALA A 50 6.51 65.76 -51.55
CA ALA A 50 7.61 65.20 -50.77
C ALA A 50 7.42 65.44 -49.26
N LEU A 51 6.89 66.60 -48.87
CA LEU A 51 6.57 66.92 -47.47
C LEU A 51 5.45 66.02 -46.95
N ALA A 52 4.38 65.80 -47.71
CA ALA A 52 3.29 64.90 -47.34
C ALA A 52 3.78 63.43 -47.17
N VAL A 53 4.66 62.96 -48.06
CA VAL A 53 5.28 61.64 -47.92
C VAL A 53 6.19 61.56 -46.68
N ALA A 54 6.96 62.62 -46.41
CA ALA A 54 7.81 62.69 -45.23
C ALA A 54 6.99 62.66 -43.92
N GLN A 55 5.89 63.42 -43.85
CA GLN A 55 4.97 63.42 -42.72
C GLN A 55 4.27 62.05 -42.54
N GLY A 56 3.85 61.42 -43.63
CA GLY A 56 3.29 60.07 -43.60
C GLY A 56 4.29 59.04 -43.06
N LYS A 57 5.55 59.12 -43.47
CA LYS A 57 6.64 58.28 -42.94
C LYS A 57 6.92 58.54 -41.47
N GLU A 58 6.95 59.81 -41.05
CA GLU A 58 7.16 60.16 -39.65
C GLU A 58 6.06 59.58 -38.76
N SER A 59 4.80 59.68 -39.19
CA SER A 59 3.65 59.10 -38.50
C SER A 59 3.73 57.57 -38.40
N THR A 60 4.08 56.87 -39.49
CA THR A 60 4.22 55.41 -39.46
C THR A 60 5.40 54.95 -38.62
N LEU A 61 6.54 55.64 -38.67
CA LEU A 61 7.68 55.40 -37.80
C LEU A 61 7.31 55.60 -36.32
N ALA A 62 6.61 56.69 -36.00
CA ALA A 62 6.17 56.96 -34.64
C ALA A 62 5.19 55.89 -34.12
N ASN A 63 4.33 55.33 -34.99
CA ASN A 63 3.44 54.23 -34.61
C ASN A 63 4.23 52.92 -34.40
N LEU A 64 5.18 52.60 -35.28
CA LEU A 64 6.06 51.44 -35.11
C LEU A 64 6.90 51.53 -33.85
N ASP A 65 7.43 52.71 -33.52
CA ASP A 65 8.20 52.94 -32.30
C ASP A 65 7.33 52.71 -31.06
N LYS A 66 6.07 53.17 -31.06
CA LYS A 66 5.11 52.90 -29.97
C LYS A 66 4.80 51.42 -29.84
N GLU A 67 4.48 50.73 -30.93
CA GLU A 67 4.21 49.28 -30.91
C GLU A 67 5.42 48.51 -30.38
N ASN A 68 6.63 48.89 -30.80
CA ASN A 68 7.86 48.26 -30.34
C ASN A 68 8.14 48.56 -28.86
N GLU A 69 7.87 49.78 -28.40
CA GLU A 69 8.01 50.16 -26.99
C GLU A 69 7.02 49.38 -26.10
N GLU A 70 5.78 49.17 -26.56
CA GLU A 70 4.79 48.31 -25.88
C GLU A 70 5.23 46.84 -25.87
N ALA A 71 5.76 46.33 -26.98
CA ALA A 71 6.31 44.98 -27.05
C ALA A 71 7.49 44.80 -26.08
N MET A 72 8.39 45.78 -26.00
CA MET A 72 9.52 45.80 -25.07
C MET A 72 9.07 45.89 -23.61
N LYS A 73 8.00 46.63 -23.30
CA LYS A 73 7.43 46.69 -21.94
C LYS A 73 6.85 45.34 -21.48
N ASN A 74 6.25 44.58 -22.40
CA ASN A 74 5.67 43.27 -22.12
C ASN A 74 6.70 42.13 -22.10
N LEU A 75 7.90 42.35 -22.64
CA LEU A 75 8.93 41.32 -22.76
C LEU A 75 9.46 40.82 -21.40
N PRO A 76 9.80 41.69 -20.40
CA PRO A 76 10.25 41.25 -19.09
C PRO A 76 9.24 40.36 -18.34
N GLU A 77 7.94 40.64 -18.46
CA GLU A 77 6.91 39.80 -17.84
C GLU A 77 6.84 38.41 -18.48
N LYS A 78 6.92 38.34 -19.82
CA LYS A 78 6.98 37.07 -20.55
C LYS A 78 8.23 36.27 -20.20
N GLU A 79 9.39 36.91 -20.13
CA GLU A 79 10.64 36.26 -19.72
C GLU A 79 10.55 35.75 -18.27
N ARG A 80 9.99 36.54 -17.36
CA ARG A 80 9.77 36.12 -15.97
C ARG A 80 8.83 34.93 -15.87
N GLY A 81 7.72 34.96 -16.62
CA GLY A 81 6.77 33.85 -16.69
C GLY A 81 7.40 32.58 -17.25
N TYR A 82 8.22 32.71 -18.30
CA TYR A 82 8.97 31.59 -18.88
C TYR A 82 9.97 31.01 -17.88
N ILE A 83 10.76 31.85 -17.19
CA ILE A 83 11.73 31.38 -16.18
C ILE A 83 11.01 30.67 -15.04
N GLN A 84 9.85 31.17 -14.61
CA GLN A 84 9.06 30.52 -13.57
C GLN A 84 8.55 29.15 -14.02
N ALA A 85 7.90 29.08 -15.18
CA ALA A 85 7.41 27.81 -15.73
C ALA A 85 8.55 26.81 -15.97
N LYS A 86 9.71 27.28 -16.43
CA LYS A 86 10.90 26.44 -16.59
C LYS A 86 11.37 25.87 -15.26
N ARG A 87 11.48 26.70 -14.22
CA ARG A 87 11.84 26.23 -12.87
C ARG A 87 10.84 25.21 -12.33
N ASP A 88 9.55 25.42 -12.55
CA ASP A 88 8.52 24.48 -12.07
C ASP A 88 8.65 23.12 -12.76
N VAL A 89 8.94 23.10 -14.08
CA VAL A 89 9.23 21.87 -14.83
C VAL A 89 10.52 21.20 -14.35
N ASP A 90 11.59 21.97 -14.15
CA ASP A 90 12.88 21.44 -13.69
C ASP A 90 12.73 20.79 -12.29
N VAL A 91 12.03 21.45 -11.36
CA VAL A 91 11.75 20.90 -10.01
C VAL A 91 10.88 19.64 -10.08
N ALA A 92 9.85 19.62 -10.93
CA ALA A 92 9.01 18.45 -11.09
C ALA A 92 9.79 17.25 -11.65
N GLN A 93 10.70 17.50 -12.60
CA GLN A 93 11.59 16.50 -13.18
C GLN A 93 12.55 15.93 -12.11
N ASP A 94 13.18 16.79 -11.30
CA ASP A 94 14.07 16.37 -10.21
C ASP A 94 13.34 15.49 -9.17
N ILE A 95 12.10 15.88 -8.80
CA ILE A 95 11.27 15.09 -7.89
C ILE A 95 10.93 13.73 -8.51
N TYR A 96 10.55 13.72 -9.79
CA TYR A 96 10.24 12.48 -10.50
C TYR A 96 11.44 11.52 -10.51
N GLU A 97 12.64 12.01 -10.85
CA GLU A 97 13.86 11.21 -10.87
C GLU A 97 14.22 10.68 -9.48
N MET A 98 14.13 11.52 -8.45
CA MET A 98 14.36 11.11 -7.06
C MET A 98 13.40 10.01 -6.63
N LEU A 99 12.10 10.17 -6.89
CA LEU A 99 11.08 9.18 -6.53
C LEU A 99 11.23 7.88 -7.32
N SER A 100 11.52 7.97 -8.61
CA SER A 100 11.81 6.82 -9.45
C SER A 100 12.99 6.01 -8.92
N LYS A 101 14.07 6.70 -8.55
CA LYS A 101 15.25 6.07 -7.94
C LYS A 101 14.93 5.39 -6.60
N ARG A 102 14.21 6.08 -5.70
CA ARG A 102 13.80 5.52 -4.39
C ARG A 102 12.89 4.31 -4.54
N LEU A 103 12.00 4.33 -5.53
CA LEU A 103 11.12 3.21 -5.84
C LEU A 103 11.93 2.00 -6.29
N GLU A 104 12.91 2.19 -7.18
CA GLU A 104 13.77 1.10 -7.64
C GLU A 104 14.66 0.57 -6.50
N GLU A 105 15.24 1.45 -5.67
CA GLU A 105 15.95 1.06 -4.45
C GLU A 105 15.08 0.23 -3.51
N ALA A 106 13.81 0.61 -3.32
CA ALA A 106 12.86 -0.12 -2.47
C ALA A 106 12.50 -1.50 -3.05
N LYS A 107 12.28 -1.60 -4.37
CA LYS A 107 12.06 -2.90 -5.05
C LYS A 107 13.27 -3.82 -4.88
N VAL A 108 14.49 -3.28 -5.05
CA VAL A 108 15.72 -4.05 -4.85
C VAL A 108 15.82 -4.51 -3.39
N ALA A 109 15.50 -3.65 -2.43
CA ALA A 109 15.52 -3.99 -1.01
C ALA A 109 14.45 -5.04 -0.63
N GLU A 110 13.27 -5.01 -1.25
CA GLU A 110 12.21 -6.01 -1.03
C GLU A 110 12.63 -7.41 -1.52
N VAL A 111 13.30 -7.48 -2.68
CA VAL A 111 13.85 -8.74 -3.22
C VAL A 111 15.09 -9.19 -2.44
N MET A 112 15.77 -8.27 -1.75
CA MET A 112 16.91 -8.58 -0.90
C MET A 112 16.44 -9.28 0.37
N VAL A 113 16.25 -10.60 0.29
CA VAL A 113 15.94 -11.46 1.45
C VAL A 113 17.07 -11.33 2.48
N PRO A 114 16.80 -10.84 3.71
CA PRO A 114 17.79 -10.88 4.78
C PRO A 114 18.00 -12.34 5.18
N ASN A 115 19.04 -12.96 4.65
CA ASN A 115 19.44 -14.32 5.01
C ASN A 115 20.33 -14.32 6.26
N GLU A 116 19.83 -13.74 7.35
CA GLU A 116 20.55 -13.71 8.62
C GLU A 116 19.63 -14.23 9.73
N VAL A 117 19.18 -15.48 9.57
CA VAL A 117 18.59 -16.23 10.69
C VAL A 117 19.76 -16.74 11.54
N GLN A 118 20.19 -15.92 12.49
CA GLN A 118 21.11 -16.37 13.53
C GLN A 118 20.30 -17.15 14.56
N ILE A 119 20.57 -18.46 14.69
CA ILE A 119 19.98 -19.31 15.72
C ILE A 119 20.58 -18.86 17.07
N VAL A 120 19.86 -18.01 17.80
CA VAL A 120 20.31 -17.50 19.11
C VAL A 120 20.20 -18.57 20.20
N ASP A 121 19.25 -19.50 20.05
CA ASP A 121 19.06 -20.61 20.98
C ASP A 121 18.66 -21.88 20.21
N ALA A 122 19.38 -22.97 20.44
CA ALA A 122 19.09 -24.24 19.81
C ALA A 122 17.93 -24.91 20.55
N PRO A 123 16.96 -25.52 19.84
CA PRO A 123 15.84 -26.17 20.49
C PRO A 123 16.31 -27.33 21.38
N THR A 124 16.10 -27.21 22.69
CA THR A 124 16.38 -28.28 23.66
C THR A 124 15.28 -29.33 23.64
N LEU A 125 15.65 -30.60 23.70
CA LEU A 125 14.69 -31.70 23.82
C LEU A 125 13.99 -31.65 25.18
N PRO A 126 12.67 -31.91 25.25
CA PRO A 126 11.95 -31.92 26.52
C PRO A 126 12.42 -33.09 27.39
N GLU A 127 13.09 -32.80 28.50
CA GLU A 127 13.61 -33.83 29.43
C GLU A 127 12.51 -34.64 30.12
N LYS A 128 11.29 -34.09 30.19
CA LYS A 128 10.15 -34.72 30.87
C LYS A 128 8.89 -34.65 30.03
N ALA A 129 8.23 -35.80 29.88
CA ALA A 129 6.92 -35.87 29.24
C ALA A 129 5.89 -35.04 30.02
N ILE A 130 5.29 -34.05 29.35
CA ILE A 130 4.25 -33.17 29.91
C ILE A 130 2.94 -33.96 30.10
N ALA A 131 2.69 -34.96 29.25
CA ALA A 131 1.56 -35.88 29.33
C ALA A 131 1.93 -37.27 28.75
N PRO A 132 1.27 -38.36 29.17
CA PRO A 132 0.36 -38.49 30.32
C PRO A 132 1.11 -38.72 31.64
N ARG A 133 0.59 -38.17 32.74
CA ARG A 133 1.14 -38.35 34.10
C ARG A 133 0.81 -39.75 34.63
N LYS A 134 1.59 -40.76 34.20
CA LYS A 134 1.36 -42.19 34.47
C LYS A 134 1.11 -42.51 35.96
N ILE A 135 1.82 -41.83 36.87
CA ILE A 135 1.68 -42.02 38.32
C ILE A 135 0.29 -41.62 38.82
N LEU A 136 -0.26 -40.49 38.36
CA LEU A 136 -1.59 -40.04 38.76
C LEU A 136 -2.68 -40.99 38.25
N ILE A 137 -2.53 -41.49 37.03
CA ILE A 137 -3.48 -42.46 36.43
C ILE A 137 -3.44 -43.78 37.19
N LEU A 138 -2.24 -44.30 37.48
CA LEU A 138 -2.06 -45.53 38.25
C LEU A 138 -2.74 -45.41 39.63
N LEU A 139 -2.44 -44.33 40.36
CA LEU A 139 -2.99 -44.09 41.69
C LEU A 139 -4.52 -43.94 41.65
N GLY A 140 -5.04 -43.20 40.67
CA GLY A 140 -6.48 -43.05 40.46
C GLY A 140 -7.18 -44.38 40.20
N SER A 141 -6.62 -45.22 39.32
CA SER A 141 -7.18 -46.53 39.00
C SER A 141 -7.15 -47.50 40.18
N ALA A 142 -6.08 -47.46 40.99
CA ALA A 142 -5.95 -48.31 42.18
C ALA A 142 -7.02 -47.97 43.24
N ILE A 143 -7.23 -46.68 43.49
CA ILE A 143 -8.25 -46.20 44.44
C ILE A 143 -9.65 -46.59 43.94
N LEU A 144 -9.94 -46.34 42.65
CA LEU A 144 -11.21 -46.72 42.02
C LEU A 144 -11.47 -48.23 42.11
N GLY A 145 -10.45 -49.06 41.86
CA GLY A 145 -10.55 -50.51 41.96
C GLY A 145 -10.90 -51.00 43.36
N ILE A 146 -10.28 -50.40 44.41
CA ILE A 146 -10.59 -50.73 45.80
C ILE A 146 -12.04 -50.36 46.15
N ILE A 147 -12.48 -49.16 45.75
CA ILE A 147 -13.84 -48.69 46.00
C ILE A 147 -14.85 -49.63 45.33
N LEU A 148 -14.65 -49.92 44.04
CA LEU A 148 -15.55 -50.80 43.29
C LEU A 148 -15.55 -52.24 43.83
N GLY A 149 -14.39 -52.76 44.22
CA GLY A 149 -14.28 -54.08 44.85
C GLY A 149 -15.05 -54.14 46.18
N CYS A 150 -14.89 -53.12 47.03
CA CYS A 150 -15.62 -53.03 48.29
C CYS A 150 -17.14 -52.93 48.05
N LEU A 151 -17.57 -52.08 47.11
CA LEU A 151 -18.98 -51.95 46.72
C LEU A 151 -19.54 -53.27 46.19
N TYR A 152 -18.78 -53.98 45.37
CA TYR A 152 -19.18 -55.28 44.82
C TYR A 152 -19.36 -56.32 45.93
N THR A 153 -18.41 -56.44 46.85
CA THR A 153 -18.51 -57.38 47.98
C THR A 153 -19.69 -57.04 48.90
N LEU A 154 -19.94 -55.75 49.13
CA LEU A 154 -21.04 -55.29 49.96
C LEU A 154 -22.39 -55.53 49.27
N GLY A 155 -22.49 -55.25 47.97
CA GLY A 155 -23.68 -55.58 47.18
C GLY A 155 -23.96 -57.08 47.18
N GLN A 156 -22.94 -57.92 47.05
CA GLN A 156 -23.08 -59.36 47.15
C GLN A 156 -23.50 -59.81 48.55
N PHE A 157 -23.00 -59.15 49.60
CA PHE A 157 -23.41 -59.40 50.98
C PHE A 157 -24.90 -59.07 51.18
N PHE A 158 -25.38 -57.92 50.71
CA PHE A 158 -26.80 -57.55 50.79
C PHE A 158 -27.72 -58.46 49.98
N CYS A 159 -27.27 -58.94 48.81
CA CYS A 159 -28.04 -59.91 48.01
C CYS A 159 -28.03 -61.32 48.60
N ASN A 160 -27.07 -61.65 49.49
CA ASN A 160 -27.00 -62.95 50.14
C ASN A 160 -28.01 -63.06 51.28
N ARG A 161 -29.17 -63.63 50.98
CA ARG A 161 -30.21 -63.97 51.96
C ARG A 161 -29.89 -65.31 52.64
N LYS A 162 -28.74 -65.39 53.32
CA LYS A 162 -28.41 -66.51 54.22
C LYS A 162 -28.63 -66.07 55.66
N VAL A 163 -29.44 -66.85 56.38
CA VAL A 163 -29.64 -66.69 57.82
C VAL A 163 -28.36 -67.13 58.52
N GLN A 164 -27.65 -66.19 59.15
CA GLN A 164 -26.32 -66.45 59.73
C GLN A 164 -26.34 -66.49 61.26
N SER A 165 -27.43 -66.03 61.89
CA SER A 165 -27.55 -65.97 63.35
C SER A 165 -28.65 -66.88 63.87
N VAL A 166 -28.41 -67.48 65.03
CA VAL A 166 -29.40 -68.26 65.78
C VAL A 166 -30.62 -67.42 66.15
N GLN A 167 -30.44 -66.13 66.46
CA GLN A 167 -31.56 -65.20 66.69
C GLN A 167 -32.44 -65.03 65.45
N GLU A 168 -31.84 -64.96 64.25
CA GLU A 168 -32.57 -64.76 63.00
C GLU A 168 -33.44 -65.99 62.65
N ILE A 169 -32.99 -67.21 63.03
CA ILE A 169 -33.80 -68.44 62.93
C ILE A 169 -35.02 -68.36 63.86
N ASN A 170 -34.83 -67.93 65.11
CA ASN A 170 -35.91 -67.83 66.10
C ASN A 170 -36.97 -66.79 65.67
N ASP A 171 -36.54 -65.63 65.16
CA ASP A 171 -37.45 -64.55 64.74
C ASP A 171 -38.25 -64.92 63.47
N ILE A 172 -37.67 -65.67 62.54
CA ILE A 172 -38.34 -66.07 61.29
C ILE A 172 -39.28 -67.27 61.51
N LEU A 173 -38.88 -68.26 62.31
CA LEU A 173 -39.60 -69.53 62.45
C LEU A 173 -40.45 -69.63 63.73
N GLY A 174 -40.26 -68.72 64.70
CA GLY A 174 -41.06 -68.65 65.93
C GLY A 174 -40.88 -69.84 66.88
N ILE A 175 -39.79 -70.60 66.73
CA ILE A 175 -39.45 -71.76 67.57
C ILE A 175 -38.18 -71.49 68.37
N GLU A 176 -38.12 -72.03 69.59
CA GLU A 176 -36.96 -71.88 70.47
C GLU A 176 -35.84 -72.86 70.05
N ASN A 177 -34.63 -72.33 69.84
CA ASN A 177 -33.49 -73.16 69.42
C ASN A 177 -33.08 -74.15 70.51
N LEU A 178 -33.09 -75.45 70.18
CA LEU A 178 -32.77 -76.54 71.10
C LEU A 178 -31.27 -76.90 71.16
N GLY A 179 -30.44 -76.33 70.29
CA GLY A 179 -28.99 -76.53 70.32
C GLY A 179 -28.33 -76.33 68.96
N VAL A 180 -27.04 -75.99 68.95
CA VAL A 180 -26.24 -75.84 67.73
C VAL A 180 -25.30 -77.02 67.62
N ILE A 181 -25.38 -77.79 66.53
CA ILE A 181 -24.44 -78.87 66.24
C ILE A 181 -23.30 -78.30 65.39
N PRO A 182 -22.06 -78.21 65.91
CA PRO A 182 -20.93 -77.78 65.11
C PRO A 182 -20.60 -78.85 64.05
N ASN A 183 -20.57 -78.45 62.78
CA ASN A 183 -20.06 -79.31 61.71
C ASN A 183 -18.52 -79.30 61.77
N HIS A 184 -17.91 -80.45 62.07
CA HIS A 184 -16.46 -80.62 61.99
C HIS A 184 -16.13 -81.44 60.75
N GLU A 185 -15.82 -80.74 59.65
CA GLU A 185 -15.24 -81.36 58.46
C GLU A 185 -13.71 -81.32 58.62
N GLU A 186 -13.08 -82.49 58.77
CA GLU A 186 -11.63 -82.64 58.63
C GLU A 186 -11.25 -82.26 57.19
N LYS A 187 -10.56 -81.14 57.03
CA LYS A 187 -10.07 -80.69 55.72
C LYS A 187 -8.90 -81.58 55.32
N GLU A 188 -9.15 -82.53 54.44
CA GLU A 188 -8.12 -83.22 53.69
C GLU A 188 -7.33 -82.18 52.88
N ASN A 189 -6.07 -81.99 53.26
CA ASN A 189 -5.19 -81.04 52.59
C ASN A 189 -4.74 -81.67 51.27
N GLU A 190 -5.53 -81.49 50.21
CA GLU A 190 -5.02 -81.75 48.86
C GLU A 190 -3.91 -80.74 48.56
N GLU A 191 -2.69 -81.26 48.37
CA GLU A 191 -1.55 -80.46 47.93
C GLU A 191 -1.87 -79.85 46.55
N PRO A 192 -1.73 -78.52 46.38
CA PRO A 192 -2.07 -77.88 45.12
C PRO A 192 -1.06 -78.31 44.05
N SER A 193 -1.53 -79.06 43.05
CA SER A 193 -0.77 -79.54 41.88
C SER A 193 0.00 -78.42 41.15
N ASN A 194 -0.47 -77.17 41.25
CA ASN A 194 0.15 -76.02 40.59
C ASN A 194 1.05 -75.20 41.54
N ARG A 195 2.33 -75.09 41.16
CA ARG A 195 3.37 -74.32 41.86
C ARG A 195 3.00 -72.87 42.16
N ILE A 196 2.19 -72.25 41.30
CA ILE A 196 1.74 -70.85 41.48
C ILE A 196 0.81 -70.74 42.70
N VAL A 197 -0.09 -71.71 42.88
CA VAL A 197 -1.06 -71.71 43.99
C VAL A 197 -0.35 -71.94 45.33
N ALA A 198 0.66 -72.83 45.35
CA ALA A 198 1.50 -73.04 46.53
C ALA A 198 2.27 -71.76 46.94
N LEU A 199 2.76 -71.01 45.96
CA LEU A 199 3.53 -69.79 46.20
C LEU A 199 2.67 -68.65 46.75
N TRP A 200 1.43 -68.51 46.26
CA TRP A 200 0.46 -67.55 46.78
C TRP A 200 0.02 -67.87 48.21
N ARG A 201 -0.05 -69.15 48.60
CA ARG A 201 -0.38 -69.54 49.98
C ARG A 201 0.73 -69.14 50.96
N LYS A 202 2.00 -69.24 50.56
CA LYS A 202 3.15 -68.86 51.42
C LYS A 202 3.26 -67.36 51.69
N VAL A 203 2.71 -66.54 50.80
CA VAL A 203 2.71 -65.07 50.93
C VAL A 203 1.50 -64.55 51.71
N ARG A 204 0.42 -65.34 51.78
CA ARG A 204 -0.82 -65.00 52.51
C ARG A 204 -0.97 -65.72 53.87
N GLY A 205 0.08 -66.42 54.32
CA GLY A 205 0.14 -67.07 55.63
C GLY A 205 0.39 -66.09 56.75
#